data_AF-A0A5M5BUV2-F1
#
_entry.id   AF-A0A5M5BUV2-F1
#
_cell.length_a   1.000
_cell.length_b   1.000
_cell.length_c   1.000
_cell.angle_alpha   90.00
_cell.angle_beta   90.00
_cell.angle_gamma   90.00
#
_symmetry.space_group_name_H-M   'P 1'
#
loop_
_entity.id
_entity.type
_entity.pdbx_description
1 polymer ?
#
loop_
_entity_poly.entity_id
_entity_poly.type
_entity_poly.pdbx_seq_one_letter_code
_entity_poly.pdbx_strand_id
1 'polypeptide(L)'
;SLAFDTDLLETYSQITLIAWSMGVWAASQIMKQYPHLPVSQSIAINGTLYPIHETKGIAHSIFDGTLQGLNEQTLQKFQRRMCGSIADYKTFQTISPQRPMEELKEELAAIQQQYLSLPPSDFKWQKAIIGKGDRIFLPDNQYLAWENQVDSLEQVEAAHYQQELFNTILMQPEN
;
A
#
# COMPACT_ATOMS: atom_id res chain seq x y z
N SER A 1 -15.54 0.56 -0.77
CA SER A 1 -15.89 1.98 -0.90
C SER A 1 -14.70 2.82 -0.46
N LEU A 2 -14.49 4.02 -1.01
CA LEU A 2 -13.52 5.01 -0.50
C LEU A 2 -14.18 6.06 0.42
N ALA A 3 -15.40 5.79 0.89
CA ALA A 3 -16.02 6.58 1.94
C ALA A 3 -15.14 6.56 3.20
N PHE A 4 -14.84 7.73 3.73
CA PHE A 4 -13.96 7.91 4.87
C PHE A 4 -14.53 9.01 5.75
N ASP A 5 -14.75 8.69 7.02
CA ASP A 5 -15.26 9.63 8.02
C ASP A 5 -14.07 10.38 8.63
N THR A 6 -14.02 11.69 8.40
CA THR A 6 -12.95 12.57 8.87
C THR A 6 -13.28 13.27 10.18
N ASP A 7 -14.47 13.09 10.76
CA ASP A 7 -14.92 13.88 11.91
C ASP A 7 -13.95 13.81 13.10
N LEU A 8 -13.37 12.62 13.34
CA LEU A 8 -12.39 12.43 14.40
C LEU A 8 -11.03 13.09 14.08
N LEU A 9 -10.68 13.23 12.80
CA LEU A 9 -9.41 13.79 12.36
C LEU A 9 -9.36 15.32 12.48
N GLU A 10 -10.51 16.01 12.42
CA GLU A 10 -10.58 17.47 12.49
C GLU A 10 -10.05 18.05 13.81
N THR A 11 -10.00 17.25 14.87
CA THR A 11 -9.54 17.67 16.19
C THR A 11 -8.02 17.66 16.35
N TYR A 12 -7.30 17.00 15.45
CA TYR A 12 -5.85 16.88 15.52
C TYR A 12 -5.17 18.10 14.89
N SER A 13 -4.13 18.62 15.55
CA SER A 13 -3.31 19.71 15.00
C SER A 13 -2.28 19.23 13.98
N GLN A 14 -1.96 17.93 13.98
CA GLN A 14 -1.01 17.29 13.08
C GLN A 14 -1.42 15.83 12.82
N ILE A 15 -1.24 15.39 11.58
CA ILE A 15 -1.53 14.02 11.14
C ILE A 15 -0.33 13.47 10.38
N THR A 16 0.15 12.30 10.81
CA THR A 16 1.10 11.49 10.04
C THR A 16 0.35 10.40 9.28
N LEU A 17 0.34 10.53 7.95
CA LEU A 17 -0.25 9.55 7.05
C LEU A 17 0.79 8.51 6.65
N ILE A 18 0.54 7.25 6.98
CA ILE A 18 1.35 6.12 6.50
C ILE A 18 0.43 5.19 5.73
N ALA A 19 0.81 4.84 4.50
CA ALA A 19 0.06 3.89 3.71
C ALA A 19 0.97 2.84 3.10
N TRP A 20 0.43 1.63 2.96
CA TRP A 20 1.16 0.47 2.46
C TRP A 20 0.44 -0.14 1.26
N SER A 21 1.20 -0.63 0.29
CA SER A 21 0.67 -1.39 -0.85
C SER A 21 -0.41 -0.60 -1.60
N MET A 22 -1.53 -1.24 -1.95
CA MET A 22 -2.67 -0.58 -2.60
C MET A 22 -3.32 0.51 -1.72
N GLY A 23 -3.06 0.51 -0.41
CA GLY A 23 -3.48 1.57 0.50
C GLY A 23 -2.90 2.93 0.14
N VAL A 24 -1.74 2.99 -0.53
CA VAL A 24 -1.14 4.25 -1.02
C VAL A 24 -2.08 4.95 -2.00
N TRP A 25 -2.57 4.22 -3.00
CA TRP A 25 -3.53 4.76 -3.95
C TRP A 25 -4.85 5.14 -3.27
N ALA A 26 -5.38 4.26 -2.40
CA ALA A 26 -6.63 4.52 -1.68
C ALA A 26 -6.54 5.79 -0.82
N ALA A 27 -5.48 5.92 -0.03
CA ALA A 27 -5.21 7.10 0.79
C ALA A 27 -5.06 8.35 -0.08
N SER A 28 -4.38 8.26 -1.23
CA SER A 28 -4.26 9.40 -2.15
C SER A 28 -5.63 9.86 -2.67
N GLN A 29 -6.55 8.94 -2.96
CA GLN A 29 -7.91 9.26 -3.41
C GLN A 29 -8.79 9.82 -2.29
N ILE A 30 -8.55 9.42 -1.04
CA ILE A 30 -9.24 9.96 0.14
C ILE A 30 -8.71 11.37 0.42
N MET A 31 -7.41 11.53 0.61
CA MET A 31 -6.82 12.77 1.09
C MET A 31 -6.97 13.96 0.14
N LYS A 32 -7.07 13.72 -1.18
CA LYS A 32 -7.39 14.80 -2.14
C LYS A 32 -8.75 15.46 -1.88
N GLN A 33 -9.68 14.74 -1.23
CA GLN A 33 -11.01 15.26 -0.88
C GLN A 33 -10.97 16.14 0.38
N TYR A 34 -9.89 16.05 1.17
CA TYR A 34 -9.75 16.73 2.46
C TYR A 34 -8.43 17.52 2.56
N PRO A 35 -8.19 18.50 1.66
CA PRO A 35 -6.92 19.25 1.63
C PRO A 35 -6.69 20.14 2.86
N HIS A 36 -7.71 20.32 3.71
CA HIS A 36 -7.63 21.09 4.95
C HIS A 36 -7.06 20.30 6.13
N LEU A 37 -7.01 18.96 6.05
CA LEU A 37 -6.46 18.14 7.13
C LEU A 37 -4.96 18.44 7.31
N PRO A 38 -4.47 18.61 8.55
CA PRO A 38 -3.11 19.05 8.81
C PRO A 38 -2.12 17.89 8.70
N VAL A 39 -1.97 17.33 7.50
CA VAL A 39 -1.00 16.27 7.21
C VAL A 39 0.40 16.84 7.28
N SER A 40 1.11 16.58 8.38
CA SER A 40 2.49 17.00 8.59
C SER A 40 3.46 16.06 7.89
N GLN A 41 3.14 14.77 7.85
CA GLN A 41 3.95 13.74 7.21
C GLN A 41 3.11 12.79 6.35
N SER A 42 3.66 12.39 5.19
CA SER A 42 3.06 11.35 4.34
C SER A 42 4.12 10.37 3.82
N ILE A 43 3.98 9.10 4.22
CA ILE A 43 4.93 8.02 3.93
C ILE A 43 4.24 6.87 3.18
N ALA A 44 4.62 6.66 1.93
CA ALA A 44 4.24 5.49 1.15
C ALA A 44 5.24 4.35 1.37
N ILE A 45 4.76 3.14 1.63
CA ILE A 45 5.60 1.95 1.82
C ILE A 45 5.17 0.91 0.79
N ASN A 46 6.11 0.40 0.00
CA ASN A 46 5.88 -0.75 -0.89
C ASN A 46 4.60 -0.64 -1.75
N GLY A 47 4.32 0.55 -2.28
CA GLY A 47 3.09 0.87 -2.99
C GLY A 47 3.22 2.16 -3.76
N THR A 48 2.34 2.38 -4.72
CA THR A 48 2.40 3.54 -5.63
C THR A 48 1.01 4.15 -5.86
N LEU A 49 0.97 5.28 -6.56
CA LEU A 49 -0.29 5.87 -7.06
C LEU A 49 -0.97 5.03 -8.16
N TYR A 50 -0.29 3.97 -8.63
CA TYR A 50 -0.70 3.12 -9.75
C TYR A 50 -0.81 1.67 -9.26
N PRO A 51 -1.89 1.28 -8.57
CA PRO A 51 -2.02 -0.07 -8.04
C PRO A 51 -2.02 -1.14 -9.15
N ILE A 52 -2.51 -0.79 -10.34
CA ILE A 52 -2.58 -1.64 -11.52
C ILE A 52 -1.93 -0.91 -12.70
N HIS A 53 -0.69 -1.27 -13.04
CA HIS A 53 0.06 -0.65 -14.13
C HIS A 53 1.29 -1.50 -14.49
N GLU A 54 1.58 -1.66 -15.79
CA GLU A 54 2.66 -2.52 -16.28
C GLU A 54 4.05 -2.14 -15.73
N THR A 55 4.35 -0.84 -15.69
CA THR A 55 5.69 -0.32 -15.31
C THR A 55 5.74 0.50 -14.02
N LYS A 56 4.60 0.67 -13.33
CA LYS A 56 4.48 1.55 -12.15
C LYS A 56 3.74 0.90 -10.98
N GLY A 57 3.27 -0.33 -11.17
CA GLY A 57 2.39 -1.03 -10.25
C GLY A 57 2.46 -2.53 -10.42
N ILE A 58 1.36 -3.20 -10.10
CA ILE A 58 1.14 -4.61 -10.42
C ILE A 58 0.64 -4.69 -11.88
N ALA A 59 1.27 -5.52 -12.70
CA ALA A 59 0.83 -5.74 -14.08
C ALA A 59 -0.63 -6.23 -14.14
N HIS A 60 -1.38 -5.80 -15.16
CA HIS A 60 -2.82 -6.12 -15.28
C HIS A 60 -3.06 -7.63 -15.27
N SER A 61 -2.24 -8.38 -16.00
CA SER A 61 -2.33 -9.85 -16.07
C SER A 61 -2.15 -10.53 -14.71
N ILE A 62 -1.26 -10.02 -13.87
CA ILE A 62 -1.01 -10.54 -12.51
C ILE A 62 -2.19 -10.19 -11.60
N PHE A 63 -2.69 -8.96 -11.69
CA PHE A 63 -3.83 -8.51 -10.89
C PHE A 63 -5.09 -9.30 -11.24
N ASP A 64 -5.44 -9.38 -12.52
CA ASP A 64 -6.62 -10.10 -13.01
C ASP A 64 -6.56 -11.59 -12.67
N GLY A 65 -5.40 -12.21 -12.86
CA GLY A 65 -5.17 -13.61 -12.48
C GLY A 65 -5.35 -13.83 -10.98
N THR A 66 -4.92 -12.88 -10.15
CA THR A 66 -5.14 -12.92 -8.70
C THR A 66 -6.62 -12.80 -8.36
N LEU A 67 -7.34 -11.85 -8.96
CA LEU A 67 -8.77 -11.64 -8.71
C LEU A 67 -9.62 -12.85 -9.13
N GLN A 68 -9.37 -13.40 -10.32
CA GLN A 68 -10.12 -14.54 -10.85
C GLN A 68 -9.80 -15.84 -10.10
N GLY A 69 -8.54 -16.01 -9.68
CA GLY A 69 -8.04 -17.21 -9.00
C GLY A 69 -8.05 -17.14 -7.48
N LEU A 70 -8.62 -16.09 -6.87
CA LEU A 70 -8.58 -15.90 -5.42
C LEU A 70 -9.37 -17.01 -4.69
N ASN A 71 -8.67 -17.76 -3.85
CA ASN A 71 -9.16 -18.76 -2.92
C ASN A 71 -8.16 -18.89 -1.76
N GLU A 72 -8.45 -19.71 -0.76
CA GLU A 72 -7.59 -19.88 0.42
C GLU A 72 -6.15 -20.29 0.04
N GLN A 73 -5.99 -21.21 -0.91
CA GLN A 73 -4.68 -21.71 -1.31
C GLN A 73 -3.86 -20.63 -2.05
N THR A 74 -4.50 -19.86 -2.94
CA THR A 74 -3.82 -18.78 -3.67
C THR A 74 -3.54 -17.58 -2.76
N LEU A 75 -4.39 -17.32 -1.76
CA LEU A 75 -4.14 -16.33 -0.71
C LEU A 75 -2.89 -16.69 0.12
N GLN A 76 -2.75 -17.93 0.56
CA GLN A 76 -1.53 -18.38 1.27
C GLN A 76 -0.28 -18.21 0.41
N LYS A 77 -0.35 -18.52 -0.89
CA LYS A 77 0.77 -18.29 -1.83
C LYS A 77 1.09 -16.81 -1.97
N PHE A 78 0.07 -15.94 -2.01
CA PHE A 78 0.26 -14.49 -2.04
C PHE A 78 0.92 -13.98 -0.76
N GLN A 79 0.42 -14.36 0.42
CA GLN A 79 1.00 -14.00 1.71
C GLN A 79 2.45 -14.48 1.86
N ARG A 80 2.76 -15.68 1.35
CA ARG A 80 4.14 -16.19 1.29
C ARG A 80 5.03 -15.36 0.37
N ARG A 81 4.53 -14.84 -0.75
CA ARG A 81 5.29 -13.94 -1.65
C ARG A 81 5.49 -12.56 -1.04
N MET A 82 4.49 -12.08 -0.30
CA MET A 82 4.52 -10.82 0.43
C MET A 82 5.62 -10.83 1.51
N CYS A 83 5.84 -11.98 2.14
CA CYS A 83 6.92 -12.18 3.10
C CYS A 83 8.25 -12.54 2.40
N GLY A 84 9.38 -12.09 2.94
CA GLY A 84 10.70 -12.33 2.34
C GLY A 84 11.19 -13.77 2.50
N SER A 85 10.85 -14.40 3.62
CA SER A 85 11.29 -15.75 3.99
C SER A 85 10.16 -16.63 4.54
N ILE A 86 10.44 -17.92 4.68
CA ILE A 86 9.52 -18.88 5.32
C ILE A 86 9.36 -18.55 6.82
N ALA A 87 10.41 -18.08 7.48
CA ALA A 87 10.36 -17.69 8.87
C ALA A 87 9.42 -16.48 9.06
N ASP A 88 9.59 -15.43 8.25
CA ASP A 88 8.74 -14.24 8.30
C ASP A 88 7.29 -14.57 7.95
N TYR A 89 7.07 -15.45 6.98
CA TYR A 89 5.72 -15.92 6.66
C TYR A 89 5.06 -16.63 7.85
N LYS A 90 5.77 -17.50 8.56
CA LYS A 90 5.25 -18.17 9.77
C LYS A 90 4.92 -17.16 10.86
N THR A 91 5.76 -16.15 11.06
CA THR A 91 5.50 -15.06 12.01
C THR A 91 4.27 -14.25 11.58
N PHE A 92 4.17 -13.88 10.31
CA PHE A 92 2.99 -13.18 9.77
C PHE A 92 1.71 -13.99 9.99
N GLN A 93 1.75 -15.32 9.80
CA GLN A 93 0.57 -16.17 10.01
C GLN A 93 0.01 -16.12 11.44
N THR A 94 0.81 -15.80 12.47
CA THR A 94 0.31 -15.70 13.85
C THR A 94 -0.47 -14.42 14.12
N ILE A 95 -0.29 -13.39 13.28
CA ILE A 95 -0.92 -12.08 13.39
C ILE A 95 -1.82 -11.73 12.19
N SER A 96 -1.87 -12.60 11.17
CA SER A 96 -2.62 -12.36 9.95
C SER A 96 -4.11 -12.20 10.27
N PRO A 97 -4.77 -11.16 9.76
CA PRO A 97 -6.21 -10.98 9.95
C PRO A 97 -6.95 -12.16 9.32
N GLN A 98 -7.98 -12.64 10.02
CA GLN A 98 -8.91 -13.64 9.50
C GLN A 98 -10.08 -12.89 8.88
N ARG A 99 -10.07 -12.80 7.54
CA ARG A 99 -11.12 -12.14 6.76
C ARG A 99 -11.80 -13.16 5.85
N PRO A 100 -13.13 -13.11 5.67
CA PRO A 100 -13.83 -13.93 4.70
C PRO A 100 -13.26 -13.76 3.29
N MET A 101 -13.22 -14.84 2.51
CA MET A 101 -12.70 -14.81 1.15
C MET A 101 -13.53 -13.90 0.25
N GLU A 102 -14.84 -13.86 0.48
CA GLU A 102 -15.79 -12.99 -0.22
C GLU A 102 -15.44 -11.52 -0.02
N GLU A 103 -15.17 -11.08 1.22
CA GLU A 103 -14.77 -9.70 1.50
C GLU A 103 -13.46 -9.33 0.80
N LEU A 104 -12.48 -10.22 0.78
CA LEU A 104 -11.21 -9.99 0.08
C LEU A 104 -11.40 -9.87 -1.43
N LYS A 105 -12.29 -10.69 -2.00
CA LYS A 105 -12.62 -10.65 -3.43
C LYS A 105 -13.38 -9.39 -3.80
N GLU A 106 -14.37 -9.00 -2.99
CA GLU A 106 -15.12 -7.76 -3.15
C GLU A 106 -14.21 -6.53 -3.05
N GLU A 107 -13.30 -6.50 -2.08
CA GLU A 107 -12.33 -5.43 -1.94
C GLU A 107 -11.42 -5.32 -3.16
N LEU A 108 -10.83 -6.43 -3.62
CA LEU A 108 -9.93 -6.43 -4.78
C LEU A 108 -10.64 -6.03 -6.07
N ALA A 109 -11.88 -6.49 -6.28
CA ALA A 109 -12.73 -6.05 -7.39
C ALA A 109 -13.06 -4.56 -7.31
N ALA A 110 -13.39 -4.06 -6.11
CA ALA A 110 -13.71 -2.66 -5.89
C ALA A 110 -12.50 -1.75 -6.14
N ILE A 111 -11.28 -2.15 -5.76
CA ILE A 111 -10.04 -1.41 -6.06
C ILE A 111 -9.86 -1.29 -7.57
N GLN A 112 -9.99 -2.38 -8.33
CA GLN A 112 -9.87 -2.34 -9.79
C GLN A 112 -10.91 -1.43 -10.42
N GLN A 113 -12.19 -1.63 -10.07
CA GLN A 113 -13.29 -0.86 -10.65
C GLN A 113 -13.12 0.64 -10.39
N GLN A 114 -12.74 1.02 -9.17
CA GLN A 114 -12.53 2.41 -8.82
C GLN A 114 -11.26 3.01 -9.42
N TYR A 115 -10.16 2.25 -9.49
CA TYR A 115 -8.94 2.73 -10.17
C TYR A 115 -9.18 3.03 -11.65
N LEU A 116 -9.98 2.21 -12.33
CA LEU A 116 -10.35 2.44 -13.73
C LEU A 116 -11.35 3.59 -13.92
N SER A 117 -12.13 3.93 -12.89
CA SER A 117 -13.22 4.92 -13.00
C SER A 117 -12.83 6.31 -12.48
N LEU A 118 -11.93 6.39 -11.50
CA LEU A 118 -11.57 7.63 -10.84
C LEU A 118 -10.41 8.33 -11.56
N PRO A 119 -10.41 9.67 -11.61
CA PRO A 119 -9.24 10.40 -12.08
C PRO A 119 -8.05 10.18 -11.14
N PRO A 120 -6.81 10.34 -11.64
CA PRO A 120 -5.62 10.34 -10.81
C PRO A 120 -5.74 11.33 -9.63
N SER A 121 -5.11 11.00 -8.51
CA SER A 121 -5.00 11.93 -7.38
C SER A 121 -3.80 12.85 -7.59
N ASP A 122 -3.95 14.12 -7.21
CA ASP A 122 -2.89 15.12 -7.14
C ASP A 122 -2.25 15.23 -5.74
N PHE A 123 -2.72 14.42 -4.77
CA PHE A 123 -2.14 14.34 -3.43
C PHE A 123 -0.63 14.05 -3.48
N LYS A 124 0.16 14.83 -2.75
CA LYS A 124 1.62 14.74 -2.74
C LYS A 124 2.12 13.95 -1.54
N TRP A 125 2.81 12.86 -1.84
CA TRP A 125 3.57 12.09 -0.85
C TRP A 125 4.91 12.75 -0.61
N GLN A 126 5.32 12.86 0.65
CA GLN A 126 6.61 13.45 1.02
C GLN A 126 7.72 12.40 0.94
N LYS A 127 7.41 11.18 1.36
CA LYS A 127 8.37 10.08 1.40
C LYS A 127 7.81 8.80 0.78
N ALA A 128 8.65 8.08 0.05
CA ALA A 128 8.38 6.71 -0.38
C ALA A 128 9.53 5.78 0.02
N ILE A 129 9.18 4.61 0.56
CA ILE A 129 10.11 3.55 0.97
C ILE A 129 9.84 2.31 0.11
N ILE A 130 10.87 1.87 -0.60
CA ILE A 130 10.86 0.71 -1.48
C ILE A 130 11.68 -0.42 -0.82
N GLY A 131 11.02 -1.53 -0.53
CA GLY A 131 11.66 -2.78 -0.17
C GLY A 131 12.24 -3.47 -1.41
N LYS A 132 13.56 -3.61 -1.48
CA LYS A 132 14.24 -4.26 -2.62
C LYS A 132 13.89 -5.74 -2.79
N GLY A 133 13.37 -6.38 -1.74
CA GLY A 133 12.87 -7.75 -1.75
C GLY A 133 11.38 -7.86 -2.06
N ASP A 134 10.69 -6.76 -2.41
CA ASP A 134 9.27 -6.77 -2.74
C ASP A 134 8.99 -7.61 -4.00
N ARG A 135 8.04 -8.55 -3.88
CA ARG A 135 7.61 -9.46 -4.95
C ARG A 135 6.17 -9.22 -5.38
N ILE A 136 5.54 -8.17 -4.86
CA ILE A 136 4.17 -7.74 -5.14
C ILE A 136 4.23 -6.46 -5.99
N PHE A 137 4.73 -5.37 -5.41
CA PHE A 137 5.07 -4.15 -6.16
C PHE A 137 6.56 -4.18 -6.46
N LEU A 138 6.94 -4.54 -7.69
CA LEU A 138 8.35 -4.71 -8.04
C LEU A 138 9.15 -3.42 -7.78
N PRO A 139 10.36 -3.51 -7.20
CA PRO A 139 11.16 -2.33 -6.83
C PRO A 139 11.38 -1.35 -8.00
N ASP A 140 11.68 -1.87 -9.20
CA ASP A 140 11.89 -1.05 -10.39
C ASP A 140 10.61 -0.30 -10.79
N ASN A 141 9.44 -0.94 -10.67
CA ASN A 141 8.16 -0.31 -10.94
C ASN A 141 7.86 0.78 -9.90
N GLN A 142 8.19 0.55 -8.63
CA GLN A 142 8.04 1.57 -7.59
C GLN A 142 8.99 2.75 -7.82
N TYR A 143 10.24 2.49 -8.23
CA TYR A 143 11.21 3.53 -8.55
C TYR A 143 10.68 4.41 -9.69
N LEU A 144 10.24 3.82 -10.81
CA LEU A 144 9.65 4.56 -11.93
C LEU A 144 8.37 5.33 -11.58
N ALA A 145 7.63 4.88 -10.56
CA ALA A 145 6.45 5.58 -10.08
C ALA A 145 6.79 6.79 -9.20
N TRP A 146 7.89 6.71 -8.44
CA TRP A 146 8.25 7.71 -7.42
C TRP A 146 9.39 8.64 -7.79
N GLU A 147 10.19 8.29 -8.81
CA GLU A 147 11.27 9.14 -9.29
C GLU A 147 10.74 10.55 -9.62
N ASN A 148 11.29 11.56 -8.94
CA ASN A 148 10.87 12.96 -9.03
C ASN A 148 9.41 13.26 -8.61
N GLN A 149 8.76 12.39 -7.84
CA GLN A 149 7.40 12.58 -7.33
C GLN A 149 7.31 12.83 -5.82
N VAL A 150 8.40 12.57 -5.08
CA VAL A 150 8.48 12.69 -3.61
C VAL A 150 9.75 13.44 -3.21
N ASP A 151 9.75 14.01 -2.01
CA ASP A 151 10.91 14.73 -1.46
C ASP A 151 12.02 13.76 -1.03
N SER A 152 11.64 12.58 -0.52
CA SER A 152 12.56 11.52 -0.11
C SER A 152 12.16 10.17 -0.68
N LEU A 153 13.08 9.53 -1.40
CA LEU A 153 12.91 8.18 -1.94
C LEU A 153 13.98 7.26 -1.35
N GLU A 154 13.58 6.29 -0.53
CA GLU A 154 14.46 5.36 0.16
C GLU A 154 14.30 3.94 -0.38
N GLN A 155 15.42 3.23 -0.53
CA GLN A 155 15.42 1.79 -0.85
C GLN A 155 16.05 1.01 0.30
N VAL A 156 15.32 0.03 0.83
CA VAL A 156 15.70 -0.74 2.02
C VAL A 156 15.70 -2.24 1.70
N GLU A 157 16.51 -3.01 2.43
CA GLU A 157 16.51 -4.48 2.34
C GLU A 157 15.28 -5.05 3.08
N ALA A 158 14.11 -4.95 2.45
CA ALA A 158 12.87 -5.48 2.98
C ALA A 158 12.00 -6.15 1.92
N ALA A 159 11.17 -7.10 2.34
CA ALA A 159 10.10 -7.67 1.53
C ALA A 159 8.90 -6.72 1.43
N HIS A 160 7.82 -7.15 0.76
CA HIS A 160 6.57 -6.37 0.69
C HIS A 160 6.01 -6.10 2.09
N TYR A 161 6.02 -7.11 2.96
CA TYR A 161 5.77 -6.99 4.39
C TYR A 161 6.99 -7.46 5.18
N GLN A 162 7.46 -6.63 6.11
CA GLN A 162 8.48 -7.00 7.09
C GLN A 162 8.25 -6.23 8.40
N GLN A 163 8.11 -6.94 9.51
CA GLN A 163 7.73 -6.35 10.78
C GLN A 163 8.75 -5.31 11.28
N GLU A 164 10.05 -5.55 11.13
CA GLU A 164 11.07 -4.58 11.59
C GLU A 164 10.98 -3.25 10.85
N LEU A 165 10.60 -3.26 9.56
CA LEU A 165 10.41 -2.04 8.78
C LEU A 165 9.29 -1.19 9.37
N PHE A 166 8.12 -1.79 9.62
CA PHE A 166 6.99 -1.08 10.20
C PHE A 166 7.27 -0.60 11.63
N ASN A 167 7.94 -1.41 12.45
CA ASN A 167 8.36 -0.98 13.79
C ASN A 167 9.28 0.25 13.70
N THR A 168 10.22 0.26 12.75
CA THR A 168 11.14 1.40 12.55
C THR A 168 10.40 2.67 12.15
N ILE A 169 9.37 2.57 11.31
CA ILE A 169 8.62 3.73 10.81
C ILE A 169 7.63 4.23 11.87
N LEU A 170 6.93 3.32 12.55
CA LEU A 170 5.90 3.67 13.54
C LEU A 170 6.47 4.13 14.88
N MET A 171 7.68 3.67 15.24
CA MET A 171 8.34 4.00 16.50
C MET A 171 9.39 5.11 16.37
N GLN A 172 9.48 5.77 15.20
CA GLN A 172 10.32 6.97 15.07
C GLN A 172 9.74 8.08 15.97
N PRO A 173 10.49 8.60 16.96
CA PRO A 173 10.07 9.79 17.68
C PRO A 173 9.99 10.95 16.69
N GLU A 174 8.96 11.79 16.83
CA GLU A 174 8.86 13.06 16.10
C GLU A 174 10.16 13.85 16.31
N ASN A 175 10.85 14.21 15.23
CA ASN A 175 11.99 15.14 15.27
C ASN A 175 11.49 16.58 15.39
#